data_AF-A0A925TAU6-F1
#
_entry.id   AF-A0A925TAU6-F1
#
_cell.length_a   1.000
_cell.length_b   1.000
_cell.length_c   1.000
_cell.angle_alpha   90.00
_cell.angle_beta   90.00
_cell.angle_gamma   90.00
#
_symmetry.space_group_name_H-M   'P 1'
#
loop_
_entity.id
_entity.type
_entity.pdbx_description
1 polymer ?
#
loop_
_entity_poly.entity_id
_entity_poly.type
_entity_poly.pdbx_seq_one_letter_code
_entity_poly.pdbx_strand_id
1 'polypeptide(L)' 'EKTDYSKMRANKEEVDAAGDDYAANEKDRYEPGGGGTAVKQQPIKVGPKIGRNDPCPCGSGKKYKQCHGKEA' A
#
# COMPACT_ATOMS: atom_id res chain seq x y z
N GLU A 1 -19.94 -23.42 25.89
CA GLU A 1 -20.06 -21.95 25.90
C GLU A 1 -19.57 -21.43 24.56
N LYS A 2 -20.46 -20.87 23.72
CA LYS A 2 -20.09 -20.35 22.40
C LYS A 2 -19.80 -18.86 22.57
N THR A 3 -18.61 -18.43 22.17
CA THR A 3 -18.21 -17.03 22.18
C THR A 3 -19.21 -16.21 21.38
N ASP A 4 -19.87 -15.26 22.04
CA ASP A 4 -20.85 -14.38 21.42
C ASP A 4 -20.12 -13.30 20.62
N TYR A 5 -19.93 -13.56 19.33
CA TYR A 5 -19.33 -12.62 18.38
C TYR A 5 -20.30 -11.50 17.93
N SER A 6 -21.44 -11.34 18.59
CA SER A 6 -22.48 -10.34 18.25
C SER A 6 -21.99 -8.89 18.39
N LYS A 7 -20.89 -8.66 19.12
CA LYS A 7 -20.25 -7.33 19.27
C LYS A 7 -19.16 -7.00 18.25
N MET A 8 -18.78 -7.91 17.36
CA MET A 8 -17.85 -7.61 16.26
C MET A 8 -18.60 -7.26 14.98
N ARG A 9 -19.47 -6.24 15.02
CA ARG A 9 -19.89 -5.55 13.80
C ARG A 9 -18.74 -4.62 13.41
N ALA A 10 -17.74 -5.20 12.75
CA ALA A 10 -16.67 -4.41 12.15
C ALA A 10 -17.32 -3.42 11.18
N ASN A 11 -16.97 -2.14 11.35
CA ASN A 11 -17.47 -0.90 10.71
C ASN A 11 -17.64 -0.98 9.19
N LYS A 12 -18.47 -1.90 8.71
CA LYS A 12 -18.63 -2.21 7.29
C LYS A 12 -19.28 -1.04 6.58
N GLU A 13 -20.28 -0.43 7.19
CA GLU A 13 -20.96 0.75 6.64
C GLU A 13 -20.05 1.99 6.60
N GLU A 14 -19.13 2.11 7.57
CA GLU A 14 -18.14 3.19 7.61
C GLU A 14 -17.02 2.98 6.58
N VAL A 15 -16.59 1.73 6.39
CA VAL A 15 -15.58 1.32 5.41
C VAL A 15 -16.13 1.40 3.97
N ASP A 16 -17.38 0.98 3.76
CA ASP A 16 -18.08 1.06 2.47
C ASP A 16 -18.34 2.54 2.08
N ALA A 17 -18.53 3.46 3.05
CA ALA A 17 -18.72 4.89 2.79
C ALA A 17 -17.40 5.65 2.54
N ALA A 18 -16.28 5.18 3.09
CA ALA A 18 -14.95 5.77 2.89
C ALA A 18 -14.40 5.52 1.47
N GLY A 19 -14.88 4.50 0.76
CA GLY A 19 -14.48 4.21 -0.62
C GLY A 19 -13.03 3.76 -0.78
N ASP A 20 -12.45 3.18 0.28
CA ASP A 20 -11.09 2.63 0.30
C ASP A 20 -11.05 1.14 -0.08
N ASP A 21 -12.19 0.56 -0.46
CA ASP A 21 -12.24 -0.83 -0.91
C ASP A 21 -11.75 -0.94 -2.37
N TYR A 22 -10.63 -1.65 -2.48
CA TYR A 22 -9.89 -2.08 -3.67
C TYR A 22 -10.68 -2.91 -4.69
N ALA A 23 -12.02 -2.88 -4.68
CA ALA A 23 -12.88 -3.59 -5.61
C ALA A 23 -13.33 -2.63 -6.72
N ALA A 24 -12.86 -2.90 -7.95
CA ALA A 24 -13.18 -2.15 -9.16
C ALA A 24 -14.63 -1.64 -9.18
N ASN A 25 -14.78 -0.33 -9.05
CA ASN A 25 -16.08 0.33 -8.95
C ASN A 25 -16.76 0.27 -10.33
N GLU A 26 -18.08 0.25 -10.35
CA GLU A 26 -18.88 0.36 -11.57
C GLU A 26 -18.54 1.59 -12.45
N LYS A 27 -17.92 2.64 -11.87
CA LYS A 27 -17.36 3.80 -12.58
C LYS A 27 -16.00 3.58 -13.24
N ASP A 28 -15.32 2.46 -13.00
CA ASP A 28 -14.06 2.10 -13.68
C ASP A 28 -14.32 1.43 -15.05
N ARG A 29 -15.59 1.29 -15.46
CA ARG A 29 -15.97 0.93 -16.82
C ARG A 29 -15.48 2.04 -17.77
N TYR A 30 -14.37 1.78 -18.47
CA TYR A 30 -13.80 2.67 -19.47
C TYR A 30 -14.82 2.95 -20.60
N GLU A 31 -15.48 4.10 -20.53
CA GLU A 31 -16.32 4.67 -21.58
C GLU A 31 -15.44 5.46 -22.57
N PRO A 32 -15.30 5.07 -23.84
CA PRO A 32 -14.52 5.82 -24.80
C PRO A 32 -15.26 7.11 -25.20
N GLY A 33 -14.97 8.22 -24.51
CA GLY A 33 -15.48 9.56 -24.85
C GLY A 33 -15.97 10.41 -23.67
N GLY A 34 -16.05 9.87 -22.46
CA GLY A 34 -16.46 10.61 -21.27
C GLY A 34 -15.32 11.46 -20.70
N GLY A 35 -15.42 12.78 -20.83
CA GLY A 35 -14.47 13.78 -20.32
C GLY A 35 -14.41 13.90 -18.80
N GLY A 36 -14.29 12.77 -18.08
CA GLY A 36 -13.86 12.75 -16.70
C GLY A 36 -12.35 12.66 -16.66
N THR A 37 -11.69 13.62 -16.01
CA THR A 37 -10.24 13.58 -15.77
C THR A 37 -9.92 12.42 -14.83
N ALA A 38 -9.88 11.21 -15.36
CA ALA A 38 -9.36 10.03 -14.68
C ALA A 38 -7.92 10.35 -14.26
N VAL A 39 -7.72 10.57 -12.97
CA VAL A 39 -6.40 10.77 -12.38
C VAL A 39 -5.66 9.46 -12.61
N LYS A 40 -4.84 9.43 -13.67
CA LYS A 40 -4.02 8.27 -14.02
C LYS A 40 -3.14 7.96 -12.83
N GLN A 41 -3.43 6.85 -12.14
CA GLN A 41 -2.59 6.37 -11.06
C GLN A 41 -1.19 6.16 -11.61
N GLN A 42 -0.25 6.99 -11.16
CA GLN A 42 1.14 6.90 -11.60
C GLN A 42 1.76 5.65 -10.96
N PRO A 43 2.51 4.83 -11.72
CA PRO A 43 3.17 3.67 -11.14
C PRO A 43 4.17 4.12 -10.06
N ILE A 44 4.15 3.45 -8.91
CA ILE A 44 5.09 3.70 -7.82
C ILE A 44 6.49 3.32 -8.31
N LYS A 45 7.34 4.33 -8.52
CA LYS A 45 8.74 4.14 -8.89
C LYS A 45 9.51 3.75 -7.64
N VAL A 46 9.73 2.46 -7.44
CA VAL A 46 10.67 1.99 -6.41
C VAL A 46 12.08 2.42 -6.82
N GLY A 47 12.77 3.12 -5.92
CA GLY A 47 14.15 3.55 -6.13
C GLY A 47 15.13 2.38 -6.27
N PRO A 48 16.40 2.65 -6.62
CA PRO A 48 17.42 1.62 -6.71
C PRO A 48 17.55 0.86 -5.38
N LYS A 49 17.58 -0.48 -5.47
CA LYS A 49 17.77 -1.35 -4.30
C LYS A 49 19.18 -1.12 -3.75
N ILE A 50 19.28 -0.86 -2.45
CA ILE A 50 20.58 -0.72 -1.79
C ILE A 50 21.33 -2.06 -1.77
N GLY A 51 22.59 -2.07 -2.19
CA GLY A 51 23.43 -3.26 -2.16
C GLY A 51 23.91 -3.58 -0.75
N ARG A 52 24.19 -4.87 -0.48
CA ARG A 52 24.69 -5.35 0.83
C ARG A 52 25.97 -4.60 1.29
N ASN A 53 26.81 -4.15 0.36
CA ASN A 53 28.08 -3.50 0.68
C ASN A 53 28.02 -1.96 0.71
N ASP A 54 26.90 -1.35 0.29
CA ASP A 54 26.74 0.11 0.23
C ASP A 54 26.69 0.75 1.62
N PRO A 55 27.00 2.05 1.75
CA PRO A 55 26.83 2.78 3.01
C PRO A 55 25.37 2.72 3.47
N CYS A 56 25.16 2.40 4.74
CA CYS A 56 23.81 2.27 5.28
C CYS A 56 23.10 3.64 5.35
N PRO A 57 21.84 3.77 4.89
CA PRO A 57 21.14 5.05 4.78
C PRO A 57 20.79 5.69 6.12
N CYS A 58 21.01 4.99 7.24
CA CYS A 58 20.87 5.53 8.59
C CYS A 58 22.03 6.44 9.02
N GLY A 59 23.06 6.64 8.19
CA GLY A 59 24.18 7.51 8.50
C GLY A 59 25.18 6.94 9.52
N SER A 60 25.09 5.66 9.87
CA SER A 60 25.99 5.02 10.84
C SER A 60 27.44 4.83 10.37
N GLY A 61 27.75 5.15 9.12
CA GLY A 61 29.05 4.90 8.48
C GLY A 61 29.36 3.41 8.22
N LYS A 62 28.47 2.49 8.63
CA LYS A 62 28.62 1.05 8.43
C LYS A 62 28.07 0.64 7.06
N LYS A 63 28.60 -0.46 6.50
CA LYS A 63 28.02 -1.11 5.31
C LYS A 63 26.62 -1.63 5.64
N TYR A 64 25.71 -1.63 4.66
CA TYR A 64 24.32 -2.05 4.83
C TYR A 64 24.24 -3.45 5.48
N LYS A 65 25.05 -4.41 5.04
CA LYS A 65 25.17 -5.76 5.61
C LYS A 65 25.58 -5.87 7.08
N GLN A 66 26.14 -4.81 7.65
CA GLN A 66 26.60 -4.75 9.04
C GLN A 66 25.67 -3.89 9.91
N CYS A 67 24.59 -3.36 9.32
CA CYS A 67 23.63 -2.50 9.98
C CYS A 67 22.22 -3.03 9.69
N HIS A 68 21.41 -2.33 8.89
CA HIS A 68 20.02 -2.70 8.63
C HIS A 68 19.84 -3.93 7.72
N GLY A 69 20.90 -4.34 7.00
CA GLY A 69 20.92 -5.52 6.14
C GLY A 69 21.64 -6.73 6.75
N LYS A 70 21.77 -6.81 8.09
CA LYS A 70 22.53 -7.87 8.76
C LYS A 70 21.87 -9.25 8.63
N GLU A 71 20.54 -9.28 8.63
CA GLU A 71 19.72 -10.50 8.51
C GLU A 71 18.99 -10.62 7.16
N ALA A 72 19.26 -9.69 6.24
CA ALA A 72 18.77 -9.72 4.87
C ALA A 72 19.64 -10.61 3.97
#